data_AF-A0A368GA95-F1
#
_entry.id   AF-A0A368GA95-F1
#
_cell.length_a   1.000
_cell.length_b   1.000
_cell.length_c   1.000
_cell.angle_alpha   90.00
_cell.angle_beta   90.00
_cell.angle_gamma   90.00
#
_symmetry.space_group_name_H-M   'P 1'
#
loop_
_entity.id
_entity.type
_entity.pdbx_description
1 polymer ?
#
loop_
_entity_poly.entity_id
_entity_poly.type
_entity_poly.pdbx_seq_one_letter_code
_entity_poly.pdbx_strand_id
1 'polypeptide(L)'
;FHQRRVLRSIKCFQYTDSALKCQNKYPNADCEKLFGNAVKVNTDTERPDNCFKNAAGVYNEPMKQLAVSICPLTCGYCCITPAYNCENKRNPRIACSTITPDMCENPTWKPIIVEDCPNVCGFCKEGVQFFFQFIFTYELPTNSDLGTCVDIAKDCAADISICNHIDMQDFVKKNCKRTCGFCNEASAECGNDPKCARWVANGYCTSSFYSDEMKKKYCGKPCKLC
;
A
#
# COMPACT_ATOMS: atom_id res chain seq x y z
N PHE A 1 30.47 -2.39 -33.74
CA PHE A 1 29.98 -3.45 -34.65
C PHE A 1 31.20 -4.14 -35.27
N HIS A 2 31.16 -5.48 -35.34
CA HIS A 2 32.27 -6.44 -35.60
C HIS A 2 33.28 -6.69 -34.47
N GLN A 3 33.31 -7.92 -33.95
CA GLN A 3 34.27 -8.94 -34.44
C GLN A 3 33.90 -10.35 -33.95
N ARG A 4 33.99 -11.32 -34.87
CA ARG A 4 33.95 -12.77 -34.61
C ARG A 4 35.28 -13.20 -34.00
N ARG A 5 35.28 -13.93 -32.88
CA ARG A 5 36.32 -14.91 -32.52
C ARG A 5 35.75 -15.97 -31.58
N VAL A 6 36.03 -17.22 -31.95
CA VAL A 6 35.57 -18.45 -31.33
C VAL A 6 36.18 -18.59 -29.94
N LEU A 7 35.38 -18.40 -28.89
CA LEU A 7 35.59 -18.92 -27.55
C LEU A 7 34.25 -19.49 -27.08
N ARG A 8 34.27 -20.74 -26.62
CA ARG A 8 33.11 -21.53 -26.15
C ARG A 8 32.10 -20.66 -25.40
N SER A 9 30.83 -20.74 -25.80
CA SER A 9 29.69 -20.02 -25.21
C SER A 9 29.68 -20.09 -23.69
N ILE A 10 30.22 -19.08 -23.02
CA ILE A 10 29.84 -18.78 -21.65
C ILE A 10 28.57 -17.95 -21.77
N LYS A 11 27.42 -18.62 -21.81
CA LYS A 11 26.12 -17.95 -21.72
C LYS A 11 25.97 -17.41 -20.29
N CYS A 12 26.32 -16.14 -20.07
CA CYS A 12 26.28 -15.48 -18.76
C CYS A 12 24.91 -14.86 -18.41
N PHE A 13 23.80 -15.33 -18.97
CA PHE A 13 22.48 -14.79 -18.64
C PHE A 13 21.58 -15.92 -18.14
N GLN A 14 21.38 -15.95 -16.82
CA GLN A 14 20.38 -16.79 -16.17
C GLN A 14 19.33 -15.90 -15.53
N TYR A 15 18.07 -16.31 -15.59
CA TYR A 15 17.01 -15.64 -14.87
C TYR A 15 17.17 -15.87 -13.37
N THR A 16 17.13 -14.78 -12.61
CA THR A 16 17.01 -14.80 -11.15
C THR A 16 15.56 -15.10 -10.75
N ASP A 17 15.34 -15.52 -9.51
CA ASP A 17 13.99 -15.71 -8.98
C ASP A 17 13.13 -14.45 -9.14
N SER A 18 13.72 -13.27 -8.96
CA SER A 18 12.99 -11.99 -9.12
C SER A 18 12.39 -11.78 -10.51
N ALA A 19 12.93 -12.41 -11.57
CA ALA A 19 12.35 -12.35 -12.90
C ALA A 19 11.06 -13.17 -13.04
N LEU A 20 10.80 -14.08 -12.09
CA LEU A 20 9.74 -15.10 -12.14
C LEU A 20 8.90 -15.19 -10.85
N LYS A 21 9.05 -14.25 -9.91
CA LYS A 21 8.33 -14.20 -8.61
C LYS A 21 6.85 -13.76 -8.69
N CYS A 22 6.40 -13.30 -9.85
CA CYS A 22 5.03 -12.83 -10.05
C CYS A 22 4.19 -13.86 -10.81
N GLN A 23 2.90 -13.58 -10.96
CA GLN A 23 2.01 -14.34 -11.83
C GLN A 23 1.72 -13.58 -13.13
N ASN A 24 1.39 -14.32 -14.17
CA ASN A 24 0.78 -13.72 -15.36
C ASN A 24 -0.63 -13.20 -15.02
N LYS A 25 -1.06 -12.13 -15.70
CA LYS A 25 -2.45 -11.66 -15.62
C LYS A 25 -3.39 -12.59 -16.38
N TYR A 26 -2.92 -13.17 -17.47
CA TYR A 26 -3.62 -14.19 -18.24
C TYR A 26 -3.16 -15.60 -17.86
N PRO A 27 -3.97 -16.64 -18.10
CA PRO A 27 -3.55 -18.02 -17.88
C PRO A 27 -2.23 -18.33 -18.60
N ASN A 28 -1.37 -19.14 -17.98
CA ASN A 28 -0.05 -19.48 -18.52
C ASN A 28 -0.13 -20.04 -19.94
N ALA A 29 -1.11 -20.89 -20.22
CA ALA A 29 -1.33 -21.46 -21.55
C ALA A 29 -1.63 -20.40 -22.63
N ASP A 30 -2.32 -19.31 -22.27
CA ASP A 30 -2.62 -18.23 -23.21
C ASP A 30 -1.41 -17.31 -23.39
N CYS A 31 -0.68 -17.04 -22.31
CA CYS A 31 0.61 -16.34 -22.39
C CYS A 31 1.61 -17.12 -23.25
N GLU A 32 1.65 -18.44 -23.16
CA GLU A 32 2.53 -19.28 -23.97
C GLU A 32 2.15 -19.27 -25.45
N LYS A 33 0.85 -19.18 -25.78
CA LYS A 33 0.40 -18.99 -27.17
C LYS A 33 0.77 -17.62 -27.74
N LEU A 34 0.70 -16.57 -26.93
CA LEU A 34 0.98 -15.20 -27.36
C LEU A 34 2.49 -14.93 -27.45
N PHE A 35 3.23 -15.35 -26.43
CA PHE A 35 4.62 -14.96 -26.23
C PHE A 35 5.61 -16.11 -26.41
N GLY A 36 5.15 -17.34 -26.59
CA GLY A 36 6.02 -18.52 -26.67
C GLY A 36 6.34 -19.12 -25.31
N ASN A 37 7.28 -20.08 -25.29
CA ASN A 37 7.59 -20.84 -24.08
C ASN A 37 8.01 -19.95 -22.92
N ALA A 38 7.49 -20.26 -21.73
CA ALA A 38 7.88 -19.57 -20.50
C ALA A 38 9.37 -19.78 -20.19
N VAL A 39 10.03 -18.69 -19.78
CA VAL A 39 11.41 -18.75 -19.30
C VAL A 39 11.49 -19.34 -17.89
N LYS A 40 12.66 -19.85 -17.49
CA LYS A 40 12.85 -20.56 -16.21
C LYS A 40 14.06 -20.02 -15.45
N VAL A 41 14.02 -20.13 -14.12
CA VAL A 41 15.15 -19.75 -13.26
C VAL A 41 16.35 -20.65 -13.57
N ASN A 42 17.56 -20.09 -13.53
CA ASN A 42 18.82 -20.81 -13.75
C ASN A 42 18.95 -21.48 -15.13
N THR A 43 18.10 -21.12 -16.09
CA THR A 43 18.25 -21.55 -17.49
C THR A 43 18.88 -20.45 -18.33
N ASP A 44 19.56 -20.87 -19.39
CA ASP A 44 20.20 -20.04 -20.41
C ASP A 44 19.30 -19.86 -21.65
N THR A 45 18.01 -20.19 -21.50
CA THR A 45 16.99 -20.04 -22.54
C THR A 45 16.83 -18.57 -22.86
N GLU A 46 16.98 -18.18 -24.12
CA GLU A 46 16.75 -16.80 -24.52
C GLU A 46 15.28 -16.43 -24.34
N ARG A 47 15.03 -15.17 -23.97
CA ARG A 47 13.66 -14.64 -23.88
C ARG A 47 12.99 -14.78 -25.25
N PRO A 48 11.76 -15.27 -25.34
CA PRO A 48 11.06 -15.33 -26.61
C PRO A 48 10.98 -13.95 -27.29
N ASP A 49 11.22 -13.93 -28.60
CA ASP A 49 11.22 -12.70 -29.40
C ASP A 49 9.91 -11.91 -29.27
N ASN A 50 8.77 -12.60 -29.21
CA ASN A 50 7.46 -11.98 -29.05
C ASN A 50 7.30 -11.19 -27.75
N CYS A 51 8.18 -11.39 -26.75
CA CYS A 51 8.18 -10.61 -25.52
C CYS A 51 8.78 -9.19 -25.69
N PHE A 52 9.38 -8.86 -26.84
CA PHE A 52 10.02 -7.55 -27.07
C PHE A 52 10.14 -7.13 -28.54
N LYS A 53 9.77 -7.98 -29.50
CA LYS A 53 9.75 -7.69 -30.93
C LYS A 53 8.32 -7.74 -31.47
N ASN A 54 8.05 -6.94 -32.50
CA ASN A 54 6.80 -7.01 -33.27
C ASN A 54 6.83 -8.17 -34.30
N ALA A 55 5.75 -8.31 -35.07
CA ALA A 55 5.64 -9.34 -36.12
C ALA A 55 6.72 -9.24 -37.23
N ALA A 56 7.38 -8.09 -37.38
CA ALA A 56 8.50 -7.91 -38.30
C ALA A 56 9.85 -8.34 -37.70
N GLY A 57 9.88 -8.87 -36.47
CA GLY A 57 11.11 -9.26 -35.77
C GLY A 57 11.93 -8.08 -35.25
N VAL A 58 11.37 -6.88 -35.22
CA VAL A 58 12.05 -5.64 -34.81
C VAL A 58 11.67 -5.30 -33.37
N TYR A 59 12.64 -4.82 -32.59
CA TYR A 59 12.40 -4.35 -31.22
C TYR A 59 11.24 -3.36 -31.17
N ASN A 60 10.34 -3.57 -30.23
CA ASN A 60 9.14 -2.76 -30.07
C ASN A 60 8.88 -2.53 -28.59
N GLU A 61 9.12 -1.30 -28.14
CA GLU A 61 8.88 -0.89 -26.74
C GLU A 61 7.43 -1.12 -26.29
N PRO A 62 6.39 -0.80 -27.10
CA PRO A 62 5.01 -1.12 -26.74
C PRO A 62 4.76 -2.63 -26.53
N MET A 63 5.34 -3.50 -27.37
CA MET A 63 5.24 -4.94 -27.20
C MET A 63 5.87 -5.42 -25.90
N LYS A 64 7.05 -4.88 -25.55
CA LYS A 64 7.69 -5.15 -24.27
C LYS A 64 6.82 -4.70 -23.10
N GLN A 65 6.25 -3.50 -23.15
CA GLN A 65 5.35 -3.00 -22.10
C GLN A 65 4.09 -3.87 -21.96
N LEU A 66 3.54 -4.36 -23.07
CA LEU A 66 2.44 -5.33 -23.07
C LEU A 66 2.84 -6.64 -22.39
N ALA A 67 4.01 -7.19 -22.73
CA ALA A 67 4.55 -8.40 -22.11
C ALA A 67 4.76 -8.21 -20.60
N VAL A 68 5.30 -7.07 -20.16
CA VAL A 68 5.46 -6.71 -18.73
C VAL A 68 4.10 -6.63 -18.03
N SER A 69 3.08 -6.11 -18.70
CA SER A 69 1.75 -5.87 -18.10
C SER A 69 0.88 -7.13 -18.03
N ILE A 70 0.92 -7.98 -19.07
CA ILE A 70 -0.03 -9.09 -19.23
C ILE A 70 0.61 -10.45 -18.90
N CYS A 71 1.83 -10.69 -19.38
CA CYS A 71 2.50 -11.99 -19.23
C CYS A 71 3.94 -11.87 -18.67
N PRO A 72 4.13 -11.17 -17.53
CA PRO A 72 5.47 -10.94 -17.00
C PRO A 72 6.16 -12.21 -16.52
N LEU A 73 5.43 -13.23 -16.06
CA LEU A 73 6.02 -14.50 -15.66
C LEU A 73 6.54 -15.26 -16.89
N THR A 74 5.72 -15.43 -17.93
CA THR A 74 6.14 -16.13 -19.16
C THR A 74 7.36 -15.48 -19.79
N CYS A 75 7.39 -14.15 -19.84
CA CYS A 75 8.48 -13.40 -20.44
C CYS A 75 9.66 -13.10 -19.49
N GLY A 76 9.61 -13.51 -18.21
CA GLY A 76 10.66 -13.23 -17.24
C GLY A 76 10.90 -11.74 -17.02
N TYR A 77 9.82 -10.99 -16.78
CA TYR A 77 9.79 -9.55 -16.54
C TYR A 77 9.27 -9.19 -15.15
N CYS A 78 9.02 -10.15 -14.25
CA CYS A 78 8.44 -9.86 -12.94
C CYS A 78 9.19 -8.75 -12.19
N CYS A 79 10.53 -8.74 -12.23
CA CYS A 79 11.36 -7.73 -11.56
C CYS A 79 11.18 -6.28 -12.05
N ILE A 80 10.64 -6.08 -13.25
CA ILE A 80 10.35 -4.74 -13.80
C ILE A 80 8.84 -4.44 -13.82
N THR A 81 8.01 -5.34 -13.30
CA THR A 81 6.59 -5.04 -13.08
C THR A 81 6.46 -4.01 -11.97
N PRO A 82 5.45 -3.14 -12.00
CA PRO A 82 5.29 -2.12 -10.97
C PRO A 82 5.15 -2.66 -9.54
N ALA A 83 4.68 -3.90 -9.37
CA ALA A 83 4.55 -4.55 -8.07
C ALA A 83 5.93 -4.90 -7.46
N TYR A 84 6.94 -5.16 -8.29
CA TYR A 84 8.26 -5.64 -7.84
C TYR A 84 9.40 -4.65 -8.16
N ASN A 85 9.14 -3.60 -8.95
CA ASN A 85 10.16 -2.66 -9.42
C ASN A 85 10.37 -1.49 -8.45
N CYS A 86 10.91 -1.79 -7.27
CA CYS A 86 11.37 -0.81 -6.28
C CYS A 86 12.55 -1.38 -5.47
N GLU A 87 13.20 -0.53 -4.69
CA GLU A 87 14.28 -0.96 -3.80
C GLU A 87 13.73 -1.36 -2.42
N ASN A 88 14.37 -2.36 -1.81
CA ASN A 88 14.18 -2.65 -0.39
C ASN A 88 14.93 -1.61 0.45
N LYS A 89 14.50 -1.42 1.70
CA LYS A 89 15.17 -0.54 2.65
C LYS A 89 16.62 -0.99 2.85
N ARG A 90 17.55 -0.03 2.88
CA ARG A 90 18.99 -0.32 3.07
C ARG A 90 19.29 -1.04 4.38
N ASN A 91 18.53 -0.72 5.44
CA ASN A 91 18.65 -1.36 6.75
C ASN A 91 17.26 -1.83 7.22
N PRO A 92 16.81 -3.01 6.76
CA PRO A 92 15.50 -3.55 7.10
C PRO A 92 15.53 -4.21 8.49
N ARG A 93 14.39 -4.24 9.18
CA ARG A 93 14.21 -4.93 10.47
C ARG A 93 14.33 -6.45 10.33
N ILE A 94 14.08 -6.97 9.13
CA ILE A 94 14.21 -8.38 8.77
C ILE A 94 15.09 -8.53 7.53
N ALA A 95 15.81 -9.65 7.42
CA ALA A 95 16.63 -9.91 6.23
C ALA A 95 15.72 -10.19 5.02
N CYS A 96 15.72 -9.30 4.03
CA CYS A 96 14.85 -9.46 2.85
C CYS A 96 15.12 -10.76 2.06
N SER A 97 16.32 -11.33 2.18
CA SER A 97 16.70 -12.61 1.56
C SER A 97 16.06 -13.83 2.22
N THR A 98 15.56 -13.72 3.46
CA THR A 98 14.99 -14.85 4.22
C THR A 98 13.46 -14.88 4.19
N ILE A 99 12.82 -13.91 3.52
CA ILE A 99 11.36 -13.85 3.41
C ILE A 99 10.88 -14.97 2.49
N THR A 100 9.95 -15.79 3.00
CA THR A 100 9.33 -16.88 2.24
C THR A 100 8.00 -16.43 1.62
N PRO A 101 7.47 -17.17 0.62
CA PRO A 101 6.14 -16.90 0.06
C PRO A 101 5.03 -16.86 1.11
N ASP A 102 5.05 -17.77 2.10
CA ASP A 102 4.05 -17.79 3.17
C ASP A 102 4.08 -16.51 4.02
N MET A 103 5.25 -15.90 4.20
CA MET A 103 5.37 -14.62 4.89
C MET A 103 4.76 -13.46 4.09
N CYS A 104 4.76 -13.53 2.75
CA CYS A 104 4.10 -12.55 1.90
C CYS A 104 2.58 -12.57 2.07
N GLU A 105 1.99 -13.75 2.33
CA GLU A 105 0.54 -13.93 2.52
C GLU A 105 0.09 -13.71 3.97
N ASN A 106 1.04 -13.74 4.91
CA ASN A 106 0.74 -13.61 6.33
C ASN A 106 0.43 -12.14 6.72
N PRO A 107 -0.77 -11.85 7.28
CA PRO A 107 -1.20 -10.50 7.61
C PRO A 107 -0.35 -9.84 8.71
N THR A 108 0.28 -10.62 9.58
CA THR A 108 1.19 -10.11 10.64
C THR A 108 2.51 -9.62 10.05
N TRP A 109 3.03 -10.31 9.03
CA TRP A 109 4.30 -9.95 8.39
C TRP A 109 4.14 -8.84 7.34
N LYS A 110 2.97 -8.76 6.71
CA LYS A 110 2.66 -7.79 5.67
C LYS A 110 3.11 -6.34 5.98
N PRO A 111 2.77 -5.71 7.13
CA PRO A 111 3.19 -4.33 7.39
C PRO A 111 4.70 -4.13 7.45
N ILE A 112 5.45 -5.11 7.98
CA ILE A 112 6.92 -5.04 8.05
C ILE A 112 7.51 -5.20 6.65
N ILE A 113 7.01 -6.17 5.87
CA ILE A 113 7.52 -6.47 4.53
C ILE A 113 7.23 -5.32 3.56
N VAL A 114 6.04 -4.72 3.60
CA VAL A 114 5.68 -3.56 2.75
C VAL A 114 6.65 -2.40 2.96
N GLU A 115 7.06 -2.12 4.20
CA GLU A 115 7.95 -1.01 4.51
C GLU A 115 9.42 -1.34 4.24
N ASP A 116 9.86 -2.54 4.60
CA ASP A 116 11.28 -2.87 4.63
C ASP A 116 11.75 -3.63 3.39
N CYS A 117 10.92 -4.54 2.87
CA CYS A 117 11.28 -5.45 1.79
C CYS A 117 10.20 -5.56 0.69
N PRO A 118 9.61 -4.46 0.19
CA PRO A 118 8.45 -4.50 -0.68
C PRO A 118 8.68 -5.25 -1.99
N ASN A 119 9.90 -5.21 -2.54
CA ASN A 119 10.23 -5.90 -3.79
C ASN A 119 10.07 -7.41 -3.66
N VAL A 120 10.34 -7.99 -2.48
CA VAL A 120 10.36 -9.46 -2.32
C VAL A 120 8.98 -10.09 -2.54
N CYS A 121 7.93 -9.38 -2.13
CA CYS A 121 6.55 -9.87 -2.15
C CYS A 121 5.63 -9.13 -3.13
N GLY A 122 6.17 -8.26 -3.99
CA GLY A 122 5.34 -7.53 -4.95
C GLY A 122 4.57 -6.34 -4.35
N PHE A 123 5.07 -5.77 -3.25
CA PHE A 123 4.42 -4.67 -2.51
C PHE A 123 4.97 -3.29 -2.87
N CYS A 124 5.72 -3.12 -3.95
CA CYS A 124 6.27 -1.82 -4.36
C CYS A 124 5.19 -0.76 -4.59
N LYS A 125 3.99 -1.18 -5.04
CA LYS A 125 2.82 -0.30 -5.17
C LYS A 125 2.08 -0.08 -3.85
N GLU A 126 2.21 -1.00 -2.90
CA GLU A 126 1.56 -0.89 -1.59
C GLU A 126 2.38 -0.02 -0.64
N GLY A 127 3.72 0.02 -0.78
CA GLY A 127 4.60 0.86 0.04
C GLY A 127 4.28 2.36 -0.06
N VAL A 128 3.77 2.82 -1.20
CA VAL A 128 3.26 4.19 -1.35
C VAL A 128 1.82 4.33 -0.84
N GLN A 129 1.05 3.25 -0.87
CA GLN A 129 -0.35 3.23 -0.47
C GLN A 129 -0.52 3.11 1.04
N PHE A 130 0.42 2.55 1.80
CA PHE A 130 0.39 2.55 3.27
C PHE A 130 0.91 3.86 3.89
N PHE A 131 1.76 4.62 3.18
CA PHE A 131 2.06 6.01 3.53
C PHE A 131 0.91 6.96 3.12
N PHE A 132 0.16 6.65 2.04
CA PHE A 132 -1.01 7.43 1.61
C PHE A 132 -2.36 6.98 2.20
N GLN A 133 -2.50 5.76 2.74
CA GLN A 133 -3.63 5.35 3.60
C GLN A 133 -3.62 6.17 4.91
N PHE A 134 -2.45 6.73 5.24
CA PHE A 134 -2.22 7.66 6.34
C PHE A 134 -2.21 9.14 5.95
N ILE A 135 -2.25 9.53 4.66
CA ILE A 135 -2.16 10.94 4.26
C ILE A 135 -3.10 11.42 3.14
N PHE A 136 -3.52 10.65 2.13
CA PHE A 136 -4.47 11.16 1.12
C PHE A 136 -5.16 10.02 0.34
N THR A 137 -6.46 9.81 0.58
CA THR A 137 -7.54 9.66 -0.44
C THR A 137 -8.76 8.94 0.15
N TYR A 138 -9.68 9.71 0.71
CA TYR A 138 -10.97 9.78 0.05
C TYR A 138 -11.14 11.23 -0.42
N GLU A 139 -11.04 11.46 -1.72
CA GLU A 139 -11.61 12.63 -2.38
C GLU A 139 -12.26 12.09 -3.65
N LEU A 140 -13.56 12.26 -3.94
CA LEU A 140 -14.68 12.98 -3.34
C LEU A 140 -15.96 12.19 -3.67
N PRO A 141 -17.03 12.30 -2.87
CA PRO A 141 -18.16 13.02 -3.42
C PRO A 141 -18.35 14.33 -2.68
N THR A 142 -18.76 15.31 -3.46
CA THR A 142 -19.01 16.69 -3.12
C THR A 142 -19.95 16.85 -1.92
N ASN A 143 -19.62 17.87 -1.12
CA ASN A 143 -20.45 18.61 -0.17
C ASN A 143 -20.60 18.07 1.26
N SER A 144 -20.02 18.88 2.16
CA SER A 144 -20.60 19.43 3.39
C SER A 144 -20.95 18.49 4.56
N ASP A 145 -20.30 18.80 5.68
CA ASP A 145 -20.77 18.72 7.06
C ASP A 145 -20.40 17.51 7.92
N LEU A 146 -19.57 17.83 8.92
CA LEU A 146 -19.70 17.43 10.33
C LEU A 146 -19.56 15.93 10.66
N GLY A 147 -18.33 15.52 10.99
CA GLY A 147 -17.99 14.45 11.95
C GLY A 147 -18.93 13.24 12.02
N THR A 148 -18.82 12.32 11.05
CA THR A 148 -19.62 11.09 11.07
C THR A 148 -18.96 10.04 11.98
N CYS A 149 -19.59 9.82 13.13
CA CYS A 149 -19.27 8.71 14.00
C CYS A 149 -19.71 7.38 13.38
N VAL A 150 -18.77 6.45 13.23
CA VAL A 150 -18.98 5.14 12.61
C VAL A 150 -18.31 4.02 13.42
N ASP A 151 -18.74 2.78 13.18
CA ASP A 151 -18.13 1.58 13.75
C ASP A 151 -16.96 1.11 12.89
N ILE A 152 -15.85 0.74 13.53
CA ILE A 152 -14.63 0.21 12.88
C ILE A 152 -14.68 -1.32 12.81
N ALA A 153 -15.22 -1.98 13.84
CA ALA A 153 -15.42 -3.42 13.82
C ALA A 153 -16.68 -3.77 13.01
N LYS A 154 -16.59 -4.83 12.20
CA LYS A 154 -17.64 -5.23 11.25
C LYS A 154 -18.91 -5.77 11.94
N ASP A 155 -18.79 -6.23 13.18
CA ASP A 155 -19.84 -6.97 13.89
C ASP A 155 -20.21 -6.34 15.24
N CYS A 156 -20.11 -5.02 15.37
CA CYS A 156 -20.52 -4.32 16.59
C CYS A 156 -21.99 -4.57 16.99
N ALA A 157 -22.84 -4.88 16.01
CA ALA A 157 -24.25 -5.19 16.23
C ALA A 157 -24.52 -6.68 16.54
N ALA A 158 -23.51 -7.56 16.45
CA ALA A 158 -23.67 -8.99 16.72
C ALA A 158 -23.94 -9.27 18.20
N ASP A 159 -23.38 -8.45 19.10
CA ASP A 159 -23.68 -8.50 20.53
C ASP A 159 -23.64 -7.08 21.11
N ILE A 160 -24.80 -6.46 21.26
CA ILE A 160 -24.93 -5.08 21.80
C ILE A 160 -24.56 -5.02 23.29
N SER A 161 -24.55 -6.15 24.01
CA SER A 161 -24.24 -6.16 25.44
C SER A 161 -22.79 -5.75 25.74
N ILE A 162 -21.88 -5.89 24.77
CA ILE A 162 -20.48 -5.47 24.88
C ILE A 162 -20.33 -3.97 25.17
N CYS A 163 -21.31 -3.14 24.77
CA CYS A 163 -21.31 -1.70 25.00
C CYS A 163 -21.34 -1.34 26.50
N ASN A 164 -21.89 -2.22 27.35
CA ASN A 164 -22.04 -2.01 28.79
C ASN A 164 -21.05 -2.82 29.63
N HIS A 165 -20.25 -3.69 29.01
CA HIS A 165 -19.29 -4.52 29.73
C HIS A 165 -18.02 -3.72 30.06
N ILE A 166 -17.57 -3.77 31.32
CA ILE A 166 -16.48 -2.93 31.82
C ILE A 166 -15.15 -3.18 31.09
N ASP A 167 -14.82 -4.46 30.87
CA ASP A 167 -13.57 -4.86 30.21
C ASP A 167 -13.56 -4.58 28.70
N MET A 168 -14.73 -4.32 28.12
CA MET A 168 -14.87 -4.02 26.69
C MET A 168 -14.93 -2.52 26.41
N GLN A 169 -14.97 -1.67 27.45
CA GLN A 169 -15.13 -0.22 27.31
C GLN A 169 -14.09 0.39 26.36
N ASP A 170 -12.82 0.00 26.47
CA ASP A 170 -11.76 0.49 25.59
C ASP A 170 -11.93 0.00 24.15
N PHE A 171 -12.40 -1.24 23.99
CA PHE A 171 -12.69 -1.82 22.69
C PHE A 171 -13.89 -1.14 22.01
N VAL A 172 -15.00 -0.94 22.72
CA VAL A 172 -16.23 -0.39 22.14
C VAL A 172 -16.15 1.11 21.89
N LYS A 173 -15.47 1.85 22.76
CA LYS A 173 -15.18 3.27 22.56
C LYS A 173 -14.24 3.51 21.40
N LYS A 174 -13.43 2.53 21.02
CA LYS A 174 -12.56 2.64 19.84
C LYS A 174 -13.23 2.13 18.58
N ASN A 175 -13.86 0.95 18.64
CA ASN A 175 -14.24 0.18 17.47
C ASN A 175 -15.74 0.12 17.20
N CYS A 176 -16.60 0.46 18.17
CA CYS A 176 -18.06 0.34 18.06
C CYS A 176 -18.78 1.63 18.46
N LYS A 177 -18.16 2.79 18.15
CA LYS A 177 -18.61 4.11 18.61
C LYS A 177 -20.04 4.44 18.23
N ARG A 178 -20.50 4.02 17.05
CA ARG A 178 -21.85 4.31 16.57
C ARG A 178 -22.86 3.34 17.14
N THR A 179 -22.55 2.06 17.10
CA THR A 179 -23.42 1.02 17.65
C THR A 179 -23.61 1.18 19.16
N CYS A 180 -22.56 1.59 19.89
CA CYS A 180 -22.61 1.80 21.33
C CYS A 180 -22.92 3.25 21.76
N GLY A 181 -23.26 4.14 20.82
CA GLY A 181 -23.72 5.50 21.14
C GLY A 181 -22.65 6.49 21.62
N PHE A 182 -21.37 6.18 21.48
CA PHE A 182 -20.24 7.05 21.84
C PHE A 182 -19.97 8.18 20.83
N CYS A 183 -20.79 8.32 19.79
CA CYS A 183 -20.67 9.39 18.78
C CYS A 183 -20.71 10.81 19.33
N ASN A 184 -21.31 10.98 20.50
CA ASN A 184 -21.48 12.27 21.16
C ASN A 184 -20.54 12.43 22.36
N GLU A 185 -19.70 11.43 22.68
CA GLU A 185 -18.58 11.60 23.60
C GLU A 185 -17.46 12.32 22.83
N ALA A 186 -17.56 13.65 22.87
CA ALA A 186 -16.72 14.62 22.19
C ALA A 186 -15.25 14.18 22.09
N SER A 187 -14.75 14.28 20.86
CA SER A 187 -13.38 14.00 20.45
C SER A 187 -12.34 14.52 21.43
N ALA A 188 -11.25 13.78 21.56
CA ALA A 188 -9.98 14.28 22.09
C ALA A 188 -9.37 15.44 21.24
N GLU A 189 -10.15 16.06 20.35
CA GLU A 189 -9.73 17.08 19.37
C GLU A 189 -10.53 18.39 19.47
N CYS A 190 -11.58 18.48 20.31
CA CYS A 190 -12.29 19.73 20.57
C CYS A 190 -12.02 20.21 22.01
N GLY A 191 -11.09 21.16 22.12
CA GLY A 191 -10.56 21.64 23.39
C GLY A 191 -11.61 22.23 24.32
N ASN A 192 -11.49 21.89 25.60
CA ASN A 192 -12.25 22.51 26.68
C ASN A 192 -11.36 22.66 27.91
N ASP A 193 -10.21 23.32 27.74
CA ASP A 193 -9.27 23.58 28.83
C ASP A 193 -10.00 24.33 29.97
N PRO A 194 -9.78 23.95 31.25
CA PRO A 194 -10.38 24.66 32.38
C PRO A 194 -10.14 26.18 32.39
N LYS A 195 -9.08 26.66 31.72
CA LYS A 195 -8.72 28.08 31.61
C LYS A 195 -9.45 28.82 30.49
N CYS A 196 -10.21 28.12 29.64
CA CYS A 196 -10.88 28.71 28.49
C CYS A 196 -11.82 29.87 28.86
N ALA A 197 -12.52 29.80 29.99
CA ALA A 197 -13.38 30.90 30.43
C ALA A 197 -12.63 32.25 30.49
N ARG A 198 -11.41 32.24 31.02
CA ARG A 198 -10.56 33.46 31.11
C ARG A 198 -9.95 33.83 29.76
N TRP A 199 -9.52 32.86 28.97
CA TRP A 199 -8.90 33.12 27.67
C TRP A 199 -9.90 33.67 26.66
N VAL A 200 -11.10 33.10 26.59
CA VAL A 200 -12.20 33.59 25.75
C VAL A 200 -12.57 35.01 26.13
N ALA A 201 -12.68 35.32 27.43
CA ALA A 201 -12.94 36.68 27.92
C ALA A 201 -11.85 37.69 27.50
N ASN A 202 -10.60 37.24 27.36
CA ASN A 202 -9.47 38.04 26.90
C ASN A 202 -9.27 38.01 25.37
N GLY A 203 -10.28 37.59 24.59
CA GLY A 203 -10.25 37.64 23.13
C GLY A 203 -9.48 36.51 22.45
N TYR A 204 -9.26 35.37 23.14
CA TYR A 204 -8.53 34.23 22.57
C TYR A 204 -9.12 33.73 21.23
N CYS A 205 -10.45 33.66 21.12
CA CYS A 205 -11.12 33.16 19.92
C CYS A 205 -10.99 34.09 18.70
N THR A 206 -10.80 35.40 18.92
CA THR A 206 -10.73 36.41 17.85
C THR A 206 -9.32 36.94 17.60
N SER A 207 -8.35 36.51 18.41
CA SER A 207 -6.96 36.93 18.28
C SER A 207 -6.32 36.40 16.99
N SER A 208 -5.57 37.25 16.29
CA SER A 208 -4.73 36.88 15.15
C SER A 208 -3.38 36.27 15.56
N PHE A 209 -3.02 36.34 16.85
CA PHE A 209 -1.78 35.75 17.37
C PHE A 209 -1.85 34.22 17.50
N TYR A 210 -3.05 33.66 17.65
CA TYR A 210 -3.25 32.22 17.75
C TYR A 210 -3.83 31.68 16.44
N SER A 211 -3.26 30.58 15.95
CA SER A 211 -3.79 29.87 14.80
C SER A 211 -5.15 29.23 15.15
N ASP A 212 -5.97 29.02 14.14
CA ASP A 212 -7.31 28.46 14.35
C ASP A 212 -7.24 27.00 14.84
N GLU A 213 -6.17 26.28 14.50
CA GLU A 213 -5.87 24.95 15.06
C GLU A 213 -5.60 25.01 16.56
N MET A 214 -4.85 26.02 17.03
CA MET A 214 -4.61 26.20 18.47
C MET A 214 -5.90 26.56 19.20
N LYS A 215 -6.71 27.45 18.63
CA LYS A 215 -8.01 27.83 19.21
C LYS A 215 -8.93 26.63 19.33
N LYS A 216 -9.00 25.79 18.30
CA LYS A 216 -9.79 24.56 18.26
C LYS A 216 -9.28 23.50 19.25
N LYS A 217 -7.95 23.34 19.36
CA LYS A 217 -7.31 22.36 20.24
C LYS A 217 -7.50 22.65 21.74
N TYR A 218 -7.41 23.92 22.15
CA TYR A 218 -7.47 24.27 23.57
C TYR A 218 -8.86 24.70 24.03
N CYS A 219 -9.59 25.48 23.22
CA CYS A 219 -10.90 26.04 23.56
C CYS A 219 -11.92 25.92 22.43
N GLY A 220 -11.91 24.81 21.69
CA GLY A 220 -12.84 24.57 20.60
C GLY A 220 -14.30 24.80 20.96
N LYS A 221 -14.79 24.22 22.08
CA LYS A 221 -16.20 24.39 22.49
C LYS A 221 -16.52 25.84 22.90
N PRO A 222 -15.73 26.48 23.80
CA PRO A 222 -16.01 27.87 24.18
C PRO A 222 -15.85 28.88 23.04
N CYS A 223 -15.01 28.57 22.03
CA CYS A 223 -14.82 29.39 20.84
C CYS A 223 -15.79 29.06 19.69
N LYS A 224 -16.68 28.06 19.84
CA LYS A 224 -17.62 27.59 18.81
C LYS A 224 -16.94 27.18 17.50
N LEU A 225 -15.73 26.63 17.60
CA LEU A 225 -14.96 26.07 16.47
C LEU A 225 -15.23 24.57 16.27
N CYS A 226 -16.00 24.03 17.20
CA CYS A 226 -16.71 22.78 17.29
C CYS A 226 -17.74 22.96 18.43
#